data_AF-A0A0F4QTT7-F1
#
_entry.id   AF-A0A0F4QTT7-F1
#
_cell.length_a   1.000
_cell.length_b   1.000
_cell.length_c   1.000
_cell.angle_alpha   90.00
_cell.angle_beta   90.00
_cell.angle_gamma   90.00
#
_symmetry.space_group_name_H-M   'P 1'
#
loop_
_entity.id
_entity.type
_entity.pdbx_description
1 polymer ?
#
loop_
_entity_poly.entity_id
_entity_poly.type
_entity_poly.pdbx_seq_one_letter_code
_entity_poly.pdbx_strand_id
1 'polypeptide(L)'
;MAKSSSDRNTIDLFSKTRGRPKTRPLTRKDQLKTNKRNQRLKEKQQGLKRVEITLESNVLEMLDQLCELEGIKRAEWIVQQVSLAHSKPKTKKQLKVTQEQAENTKPTS
;
A
#
# COMPACT_ATOMS: atom_id res chain seq x y z
N MET A 1 -16.07 18.62 -54.78
CA MET A 1 -14.92 17.70 -54.68
C MET A 1 -15.02 16.96 -53.35
N ALA A 2 -15.11 15.63 -53.39
CA ALA A 2 -15.37 14.80 -52.21
C ALA A 2 -14.19 14.83 -51.22
N LYS A 3 -14.46 15.09 -49.94
CA LYS A 3 -13.50 14.93 -48.84
C LYS A 3 -13.23 13.44 -48.64
N SER A 4 -11.99 13.00 -48.85
CA SER A 4 -11.58 11.62 -48.61
C SER A 4 -11.73 11.29 -47.12
N SER A 5 -12.72 10.45 -46.78
CA SER A 5 -12.85 9.85 -45.47
C SER A 5 -11.69 8.88 -45.29
N SER A 6 -10.66 9.28 -44.54
CA SER A 6 -9.53 8.41 -44.22
C SER A 6 -10.05 7.27 -43.34
N ASP A 7 -10.00 6.06 -43.89
CA ASP A 7 -10.35 4.83 -43.20
C ASP A 7 -9.44 4.67 -41.97
N ARG A 8 -10.03 4.68 -40.78
CA ARG A 8 -9.29 4.57 -39.51
C ARG A 8 -8.86 3.13 -39.20
N ASN A 9 -9.40 2.15 -39.91
CA ASN A 9 -9.12 0.74 -39.68
C ASN A 9 -7.93 0.23 -40.51
N THR A 10 -7.73 0.76 -41.71
CA THR A 10 -6.67 0.30 -42.60
C THR A 10 -5.42 1.15 -42.43
N ILE A 11 -4.36 0.55 -41.89
CA ILE A 11 -3.06 1.21 -41.74
C ILE A 11 -2.48 1.47 -43.13
N ASP A 12 -2.27 2.75 -43.47
CA ASP A 12 -1.61 3.16 -44.71
C ASP A 12 -0.12 2.79 -44.66
N LEU A 13 0.22 1.68 -45.34
CA LEU A 13 1.56 1.11 -45.47
C LEU A 13 2.52 1.98 -46.29
N PHE A 14 2.03 2.99 -47.01
CA PHE A 14 2.82 3.87 -47.89
C PHE A 14 2.93 5.32 -47.35
N SER A 15 2.27 5.65 -46.24
CA SER A 15 2.43 6.94 -45.57
C SER A 15 3.85 7.12 -45.00
N LYS A 16 4.44 8.31 -45.13
CA LYS A 16 5.75 8.69 -44.52
C LYS A 16 5.73 8.77 -42.98
N THR A 17 4.80 8.07 -42.32
CA THR A 17 4.75 8.01 -40.86
C THR A 17 5.69 6.91 -40.38
N ARG A 18 6.47 7.22 -39.33
CA ARG A 18 7.37 6.23 -38.71
C ARG A 18 6.52 5.08 -38.17
N GLY A 19 6.55 3.93 -38.85
CA GLY A 19 5.90 2.69 -38.41
C GLY A 19 6.33 2.26 -37.01
N ARG A 20 5.47 1.44 -36.39
CA ARG A 20 5.52 0.84 -35.03
C ARG A 20 6.36 1.63 -34.00
N PRO A 21 5.74 2.23 -32.96
CA PRO A 21 6.51 2.89 -31.90
C PRO A 21 7.59 1.95 -31.39
N LYS A 22 8.85 2.39 -31.47
CA LYS A 22 10.04 1.61 -31.10
C LYS A 22 9.77 1.00 -29.74
N THR A 23 9.48 -0.30 -29.72
CA THR A 23 9.01 -0.98 -28.51
C THR A 23 10.07 -0.81 -27.43
N ARG A 24 9.79 0.10 -26.49
CA ARG A 24 10.57 0.48 -25.32
C ARG A 24 12.01 0.92 -25.69
N PRO A 25 12.26 2.22 -25.94
CA PRO A 25 13.56 2.74 -26.40
C PRO A 25 14.69 2.60 -25.36
N LEU A 26 14.36 2.30 -24.11
CA LEU A 26 15.31 2.14 -23.02
C LEU A 26 15.74 0.69 -22.86
N THR A 27 16.99 0.48 -22.43
CA THR A 27 17.48 -0.85 -22.05
C THR A 27 16.68 -1.41 -20.87
N ARG A 28 16.67 -2.74 -20.68
CA ARG A 28 15.96 -3.37 -19.54
C ARG A 28 16.39 -2.80 -18.19
N LYS A 29 17.69 -2.50 -18.03
CA LYS A 29 18.25 -1.89 -16.81
C LYS A 29 17.64 -0.50 -16.55
N ASP A 30 17.56 0.33 -17.57
CA ASP A 30 17.02 1.70 -17.44
C ASP A 30 15.50 1.71 -17.27
N GLN A 31 14.81 0.75 -17.88
CA GLN A 31 13.39 0.51 -17.64
C GLN A 31 13.13 0.16 -16.17
N LEU A 32 13.92 -0.74 -15.57
CA LEU A 32 13.77 -1.10 -14.15
C LEU A 32 14.00 0.09 -13.23
N LYS A 33 15.02 0.93 -13.52
CA LYS A 33 15.28 2.17 -12.77
C LYS A 33 14.09 3.13 -12.85
N THR A 34 13.56 3.34 -14.06
CA THR A 34 12.42 4.23 -14.30
C THR A 34 11.16 3.71 -13.60
N ASN A 35 10.87 2.41 -13.72
CA ASN A 35 9.73 1.79 -13.06
C ASN A 35 9.82 1.92 -11.53
N LYS A 36 11.00 1.67 -10.94
CA LYS A 36 11.22 1.83 -9.49
C LYS A 36 11.04 3.29 -9.04
N ARG A 37 11.49 4.25 -9.84
CA ARG A 37 11.28 5.68 -9.57
C ARG A 37 9.80 6.04 -9.61
N ASN A 38 9.07 5.59 -10.63
CA ASN A 38 7.64 5.85 -10.76
C ASN A 38 6.83 5.21 -9.63
N GLN A 39 7.21 3.99 -9.21
CA GLN A 39 6.62 3.33 -8.04
C GLN A 39 6.79 4.19 -6.78
N ARG A 40 8.01 4.65 -6.49
CA ARG A 40 8.28 5.53 -5.33
C ARG A 40 7.52 6.85 -5.40
N LEU A 41 7.40 7.43 -6.60
CA LEU A 41 6.66 8.68 -6.80
C LEU A 41 5.16 8.50 -6.56
N LYS A 42 4.60 7.37 -7.02
CA LYS A 42 3.21 6.99 -6.74
C LYS A 42 2.98 6.74 -5.25
N GLU A 43 3.85 5.98 -4.59
CA GLU A 43 3.78 5.74 -3.14
C GLU A 43 3.79 7.08 -2.37
N LYS A 44 4.68 8.02 -2.76
CA LYS A 44 4.73 9.36 -2.16
C LYS A 44 3.46 10.17 -2.39
N GLN A 45 2.89 10.14 -3.60
CA GLN A 45 1.62 10.80 -3.91
C GLN A 45 0.45 10.22 -3.12
N GLN A 46 0.48 8.91 -2.83
CA GLN A 46 -0.50 8.23 -2.00
C GLN A 46 -0.26 8.46 -0.49
N GLY A 47 0.77 9.22 -0.11
CA GLY A 47 1.10 9.50 1.28
C GLY A 47 1.77 8.34 2.03
N LEU A 48 2.16 7.27 1.33
CA LEU A 48 2.87 6.15 1.96
C LEU A 48 4.29 6.58 2.31
N LYS A 49 4.67 6.34 3.56
CA LYS A 49 6.02 6.58 4.08
C LYS A 49 6.71 5.24 4.31
N ARG A 50 8.01 5.18 4.02
CA ARG A 50 8.86 4.01 4.30
C ARG A 50 9.60 4.26 5.59
N VAL A 51 9.60 3.26 6.45
CA VAL A 51 10.33 3.27 7.73
C VAL A 51 11.34 2.14 7.67
N GLU A 52 12.57 2.45 8.04
CA GLU A 52 13.65 1.46 8.21
C GLU A 52 13.83 1.26 9.72
N ILE A 53 13.82 -0.01 10.16
CA ILE A 53 13.94 -0.38 11.57
C ILE A 53 14.98 -1.48 11.71
N THR A 54 15.70 -1.47 12.83
CA THR A 54 16.62 -2.55 13.23
C THR A 54 15.96 -3.32 14.36
N LEU A 55 15.93 -4.65 14.25
CA LEU A 55 15.32 -5.56 15.21
C LEU A 55 16.32 -6.66 15.57
N GLU A 56 16.14 -7.26 16.73
CA GLU A 56 16.87 -8.47 17.12
C GLU A 56 16.46 -9.65 16.22
N SER A 57 17.40 -10.56 15.94
CA SER A 57 17.17 -11.70 15.05
C SER A 57 16.06 -12.62 15.55
N ASN A 58 16.03 -12.91 16.85
CA ASN A 58 15.01 -13.75 17.47
C ASN A 58 13.60 -13.17 17.26
N VAL A 59 13.43 -11.86 17.48
CA VAL A 59 12.14 -11.17 17.27
C VAL A 59 11.70 -11.25 15.80
N LEU A 60 12.64 -11.16 14.86
CA LEU A 60 12.36 -11.29 13.44
C LEU A 60 11.88 -12.71 13.07
N GLU A 61 12.53 -13.75 13.62
CA GLU A 61 12.14 -15.14 13.42
C GLU A 61 10.72 -15.43 13.96
N MET A 62 10.42 -14.93 15.16
CA MET A 62 9.07 -15.04 15.73
C MET A 62 8.03 -14.34 14.85
N LEU A 63 8.35 -13.15 14.33
CA LEU A 63 7.46 -12.42 13.41
C LEU A 63 7.22 -13.20 12.12
N ASP A 64 8.25 -13.84 11.58
CA ASP A 64 8.16 -14.66 10.38
C ASP A 64 7.24 -15.87 10.58
N GLN A 65 7.40 -16.59 11.68
CA GLN A 65 6.53 -17.72 12.02
C GLN A 65 5.06 -17.29 12.13
N LEU A 66 4.77 -16.16 12.79
CA LEU A 66 3.40 -15.63 12.87
C LEU A 66 2.84 -15.27 11.49
N CYS A 67 3.66 -14.62 10.65
CA CYS A 67 3.27 -14.26 9.28
C CYS A 67 3.00 -15.49 8.40
N GLU A 68 3.81 -16.55 8.54
CA GLU A 68 3.63 -17.81 7.82
C GLU A 68 2.35 -18.53 8.25
N LEU A 69 2.05 -18.58 9.55
CA LEU A 69 0.83 -19.19 10.07
C LEU A 69 -0.44 -18.47 9.61
N GLU A 70 -0.40 -17.12 9.57
CA GLU A 70 -1.54 -16.31 9.12
C GLU A 70 -1.61 -16.16 7.59
N GLY A 71 -0.53 -16.50 6.87
CA GLY A 71 -0.43 -16.31 5.41
C GLY A 71 -0.35 -14.84 4.98
N ILE A 72 0.13 -13.96 5.86
CA ILE A 72 0.16 -12.50 5.67
C ILE A 72 1.60 -12.01 5.53
N LYS A 73 1.82 -10.89 4.81
CA LYS A 73 3.14 -10.27 4.72
C LYS A 73 3.49 -9.51 6.00
N ARG A 74 4.76 -9.55 6.42
CA ARG A 74 5.29 -8.78 7.57
C ARG A 74 4.78 -7.33 7.66
N ALA A 75 4.81 -6.62 6.53
CA ALA A 75 4.39 -5.22 6.47
C ALA A 75 2.90 -5.04 6.79
N GLU A 76 2.05 -5.96 6.35
CA GLU A 76 0.62 -5.92 6.60
C GLU A 76 0.31 -6.28 8.05
N TRP A 77 0.98 -7.30 8.59
CA TRP A 77 0.86 -7.67 10.01
C TRP A 77 1.22 -6.49 10.93
N ILE A 78 2.33 -5.79 10.66
CA ILE A 78 2.76 -4.61 11.44
C ILE A 78 1.70 -3.51 11.37
N VAL A 79 1.15 -3.22 10.19
CA VAL A 79 0.09 -2.21 10.03
C VAL A 79 -1.15 -2.57 10.84
N GLN A 80 -1.57 -3.85 10.81
CA GLN A 80 -2.69 -4.34 11.61
C GLN A 80 -2.44 -4.16 13.11
N GLN A 81 -1.27 -4.56 13.61
CA GLN A 81 -0.94 -4.42 15.04
C GLN A 81 -0.88 -2.96 15.49
N VAL A 82 -0.32 -2.07 14.68
CA VAL A 82 -0.30 -0.62 14.98
C VAL A 82 -1.72 -0.05 15.00
N SER A 83 -2.58 -0.44 14.04
CA SER A 83 -3.99 -0.03 14.01
C SER A 83 -4.77 -0.54 15.24
N LEU A 84 -4.58 -1.81 15.59
CA LEU A 84 -5.18 -2.42 16.78
C LEU A 84 -4.72 -1.73 18.07
N ALA A 85 -3.43 -1.43 18.19
CA ALA A 85 -2.88 -0.70 19.34
C ALA A 85 -3.47 0.72 19.43
N HIS A 86 -3.59 1.42 18.31
CA HIS A 86 -4.19 2.76 18.25
C HIS A 86 -5.70 2.77 18.50
N SER A 87 -6.41 1.67 18.23
CA SER A 87 -7.85 1.52 18.47
C SER A 87 -8.22 1.15 19.93
N LYS A 88 -7.21 0.81 20.75
CA LYS A 88 -7.39 0.48 22.19
C LYS A 88 -7.54 1.66 23.21
N PRO A 89 -7.67 2.97 22.87
CA PRO A 89 -7.64 4.02 23.89
C PRO A 89 -8.98 4.25 24.61
N LYS A 90 -10.08 3.61 24.20
CA LYS A 90 -11.39 3.80 24.85
C LYS A 90 -11.81 2.69 25.82
N THR A 91 -11.42 1.44 25.63
CA THR A 91 -11.90 0.36 26.52
C THR A 91 -11.42 0.53 27.97
N LYS A 92 -10.17 0.92 28.22
CA LYS A 92 -9.68 1.16 29.60
C LYS A 92 -10.30 2.39 30.28
N LYS A 93 -10.62 3.45 29.53
CA LYS A 93 -11.33 4.63 30.07
C LYS A 93 -12.81 4.33 30.31
N GLN A 94 -13.47 3.64 29.38
CA GLN A 94 -14.88 3.25 29.52
C GLN A 94 -15.07 2.26 30.67
N LEU A 95 -14.19 1.28 30.84
CA LEU A 95 -14.23 0.34 31.98
C LEU A 95 -14.07 1.05 33.34
N LYS A 96 -13.19 2.06 33.43
CA LYS A 96 -13.04 2.88 34.65
C LYS A 96 -14.26 3.74 34.94
N VAL A 97 -14.80 4.43 33.92
CA VAL A 97 -16.00 5.27 34.07
C VAL A 97 -17.21 4.45 34.49
N THR A 98 -17.39 3.24 33.95
CA THR A 98 -18.50 2.34 34.33
C THR A 98 -18.34 1.77 35.74
N GLN A 99 -17.10 1.51 36.20
CA GLN A 99 -16.84 1.03 37.57
C GLN A 99 -17.09 2.13 38.61
N GLU A 100 -16.66 3.37 38.34
CA GLU A 100 -16.91 4.53 39.21
C GLU A 100 -18.41 4.86 39.30
N GLN A 101 -19.16 4.70 38.22
CA GLN A 101 -20.63 4.88 38.24
C GLN A 101 -21.36 3.76 38.98
N ALA A 102 -20.87 2.52 38.94
CA ALA A 102 -21.46 1.38 39.65
C ALA A 102 -21.16 1.38 41.16
N GLU A 103 -20.06 2.00 41.60
CA GLU A 103 -19.78 2.19 43.03
C GLU A 103 -20.61 3.32 43.64
N ASN A 104 -20.93 4.36 42.86
CA ASN A 104 -21.69 5.53 43.32
C ASN A 104 -23.22 5.33 43.35
N THR A 105 -23.73 4.20 42.84
CA THR A 105 -25.16 3.84 42.86
C THR A 105 -25.50 2.73 43.86
N LYS A 106 -24.55 2.29 44.69
CA LYS A 106 -24.86 1.36 45.79
C LYS A 106 -25.63 2.12 46.88
N PRO A 107 -26.89 1.76 47.19
CA PRO A 107 -27.62 2.38 48.29
C PRO A 107 -26.91 2.03 49.60
N THR A 108 -26.46 3.06 50.32
CA THR A 108 -26.12 2.96 51.74
C THR A 108 -27.34 2.40 52.48
N SER A 109 -27.09 1.35 53.26
CA SER A 109 -28.07 0.60 54.06
C SER A 109 -28.94 1.47 54.96
#